data_AF-A0AAP2RHS6-F1
#
_entry.id   AF-A0AAP2RHS6-F1
#
_cell.length_a   1.000
_cell.length_b   1.000
_cell.length_c   1.000
_cell.angle_alpha   90.00
_cell.angle_beta   90.00
_cell.angle_gamma   90.00
#
_symmetry.space_group_name_H-M   'P 1'
#
loop_
_entity.id
_entity.type
_entity.pdbx_description
1 polymer ?
#
loop_
_entity_poly.entity_id
_entity_poly.type
_entity_poly.pdbx_seq_one_letter_code
_entity_poly.pdbx_strand_id
1 'polypeptide(L)'
;MDGILFRRTPFFVWSSRIFSVVWCIGFFCEISNYIRNWRILNGIKKRSKEAGNKIERIEYKVEERLRIRRRIPVYLSEEQEVPVIGGFWRSVILLPDKVYREEELEMILEHELWHYKQRDLLLKKLCGWIVRVEWFNPLTRYLFSEVDRWGDALCDVHICFEGEKRWSRKKYFNTVINNCSRGKVDFCSGMRLQSDLEDVRERIDRMGRYKSKLAKKRFNILLTAIFILMSSVTAMAAGRGIESIYDEVYDATEKRITEPLQPQQQLEEFERLPGDDVTIIRSDENMGARTSNTFSWTLSPKTLKETGQFYASKGSSVTISVTPDPMSAKTGIGLDQPYGYLRGVSGTGAYNHTFAINESGYYRAYAENLSGNTITVGVTVVR
;
A
#
# COMPACT_ATOMS: atom_id res chain seq x y z
N MET A 1 7.70 20.20 17.17
CA MET A 1 8.85 19.27 17.29
C MET A 1 8.44 17.94 16.69
N ASP A 2 9.20 17.51 15.71
CA ASP A 2 8.96 16.41 14.78
C ASP A 2 8.50 15.09 15.45
N GLY A 3 7.72 14.27 14.73
CA GLY A 3 7.42 12.85 15.01
C GLY A 3 8.65 11.92 15.13
N ILE A 4 9.81 12.51 15.41
CA ILE A 4 11.10 11.92 15.71
C ILE A 4 11.14 11.38 17.15
N LEU A 5 10.30 11.85 18.09
CA LEU A 5 10.39 11.39 19.48
C LEU A 5 10.03 9.90 19.66
N PHE A 6 9.02 9.39 18.95
CA PHE A 6 8.70 7.95 18.92
C PHE A 6 9.75 7.11 18.19
N ARG A 7 10.51 7.72 17.27
CA ARG A 7 11.69 7.12 16.61
C ARG A 7 12.97 7.22 17.44
N ARG A 8 12.99 8.00 18.54
CA ARG A 8 14.21 8.33 19.29
C ARG A 8 14.44 7.55 20.56
N THR A 9 13.49 6.75 21.04
CA THR A 9 13.80 5.81 22.11
C THR A 9 14.58 4.64 21.49
N PRO A 10 15.92 4.57 21.69
CA PRO A 10 16.73 3.54 21.05
C PRO A 10 16.22 2.14 21.40
N PHE A 11 15.62 1.98 22.58
CA PHE A 11 14.97 0.75 23.02
C PHE A 11 13.85 0.26 22.09
N PHE A 12 12.89 1.10 21.67
CA PHE A 12 11.77 0.68 20.83
C PHE A 12 12.21 0.39 19.39
N VAL A 13 13.18 1.14 18.87
CA VAL A 13 13.77 0.88 17.55
C VAL A 13 14.60 -0.41 17.58
N TRP A 14 15.36 -0.66 18.64
CA TRP A 14 16.10 -1.91 18.79
C TRP A 14 15.16 -3.10 18.96
N SER A 15 14.16 -3.01 19.83
CA SER A 15 13.23 -4.11 20.08
C SER A 15 12.42 -4.47 18.84
N SER A 16 11.86 -3.47 18.13
CA SER A 16 11.16 -3.71 16.86
C SER A 16 12.05 -4.38 15.81
N ARG A 17 13.31 -3.95 15.66
CA ARG A 17 14.26 -4.60 14.75
C ARG A 17 14.53 -6.05 15.13
N ILE A 18 14.73 -6.33 16.41
CA ILE A 18 14.92 -7.71 16.91
C ILE A 18 13.68 -8.55 16.59
N PHE A 19 12.47 -8.07 16.92
CA PHE A 19 11.23 -8.78 16.62
C PHE A 19 11.05 -9.02 15.12
N SER A 20 11.36 -8.04 14.26
CA SER A 20 11.31 -8.22 12.81
C SER A 20 12.30 -9.28 12.32
N VAL A 21 13.54 -9.28 12.84
CA VAL A 21 14.54 -10.29 12.47
C VAL A 21 14.11 -11.68 12.91
N VAL A 22 13.66 -11.84 14.16
CA VAL A 22 13.16 -13.12 14.70
C VAL A 22 11.96 -13.60 13.89
N TRP A 23 11.02 -12.72 13.58
CA TRP A 23 9.85 -13.03 12.77
C TRP A 23 10.26 -13.50 11.36
N CYS A 24 11.18 -12.78 10.70
CA CYS A 24 11.69 -13.16 9.38
C CYS A 24 12.35 -14.54 9.40
N ILE A 25 13.21 -14.81 10.39
CA ILE A 25 13.89 -16.12 10.52
C ILE A 25 12.85 -17.24 10.61
N GLY A 26 11.88 -17.12 11.52
CA GLY A 26 10.85 -18.15 11.68
C GLY A 26 9.95 -18.30 10.44
N PHE A 27 9.61 -17.19 9.77
CA PHE A 27 8.85 -17.21 8.51
C PHE A 27 9.61 -17.97 7.41
N PHE A 28 10.91 -17.70 7.23
CA PHE A 28 11.75 -18.42 6.27
C PHE A 28 11.93 -19.89 6.63
N CYS A 29 12.03 -20.23 7.92
CA CYS A 29 12.05 -21.64 8.36
C CYS A 29 10.76 -22.37 7.99
N GLU A 30 9.58 -21.76 8.22
CA GLU A 30 8.29 -22.36 7.87
C GLU A 30 8.08 -22.47 6.35
N ILE A 31 8.52 -21.47 5.59
CA ILE A 31 8.54 -21.55 4.12
C ILE A 31 9.45 -22.69 3.65
N SER A 32 10.62 -22.84 4.25
CA SER A 32 11.58 -23.90 3.89
C SER A 32 10.99 -25.29 4.17
N ASN A 33 10.31 -25.46 5.32
CA ASN A 33 9.57 -26.68 5.65
C ASN A 33 8.45 -26.95 4.63
N TYR A 34 7.71 -25.92 4.24
CA TYR A 34 6.68 -26.03 3.21
C TYR A 34 7.25 -26.47 1.86
N ILE A 35 8.33 -25.84 1.39
CA ILE A 35 8.99 -26.18 0.13
C ILE A 35 9.52 -27.62 0.19
N ARG A 36 10.12 -28.03 1.32
CA ARG A 36 10.59 -29.41 1.53
C ARG A 36 9.44 -30.40 1.39
N ASN A 37 8.32 -30.16 2.08
CA ASN A 37 7.18 -31.06 2.03
C ASN A 37 6.57 -31.09 0.62
N TRP A 38 6.44 -29.93 -0.04
CA TRP A 38 6.01 -29.86 -1.44
C TRP A 38 6.91 -30.66 -2.39
N ARG A 39 8.24 -30.61 -2.21
CA ARG A 39 9.19 -31.41 -3.02
C ARG A 39 9.02 -32.91 -2.78
N ILE A 40 8.85 -33.33 -1.53
CA ILE A 40 8.59 -34.75 -1.20
C ILE A 40 7.32 -35.22 -1.89
N LEU A 41 6.24 -34.44 -1.80
CA LEU A 41 4.95 -34.76 -2.44
C LEU A 41 5.05 -34.84 -3.96
N ASN A 42 5.73 -33.89 -4.58
CA ASN A 42 5.92 -33.91 -6.03
C ASN A 42 6.85 -35.06 -6.45
N GLY A 43 7.77 -35.49 -5.58
CA GLY A 43 8.56 -36.71 -5.74
C GLY A 43 7.70 -37.97 -5.72
N ILE A 44 6.81 -38.10 -4.73
CA ILE A 44 5.86 -39.22 -4.62
C ILE A 44 4.99 -39.27 -5.89
N LYS A 45 4.39 -38.14 -6.27
CA LYS A 45 3.56 -38.05 -7.48
C LYS A 45 4.31 -38.51 -8.74
N LYS A 46 5.58 -38.11 -8.90
CA LYS A 46 6.39 -38.51 -10.07
C LYS A 46 6.69 -40.00 -10.12
N ARG A 47 6.74 -40.67 -8.96
CA ARG A 47 6.96 -42.13 -8.84
C ARG A 47 5.65 -42.92 -8.91
N SER A 48 4.51 -42.28 -8.68
CA SER A 48 3.19 -42.89 -8.81
C SER A 48 2.85 -43.23 -10.26
N LYS A 49 2.10 -44.32 -10.43
CA LYS A 49 1.59 -44.79 -11.73
C LYS A 49 0.24 -44.14 -12.01
N GLU A 50 -0.08 -43.87 -13.27
CA GLU A 50 -1.42 -43.41 -13.66
C GLU A 50 -2.45 -44.52 -13.42
N ALA A 51 -3.66 -44.15 -13.02
CA ALA A 51 -4.71 -45.12 -12.74
C ALA A 51 -5.12 -45.89 -14.00
N GLY A 52 -5.32 -47.21 -13.88
CA GLY A 52 -5.78 -48.02 -15.02
C GLY A 52 -7.25 -47.75 -15.40
N ASN A 53 -7.64 -48.14 -16.62
CA ASN A 53 -8.96 -47.91 -17.22
C ASN A 53 -10.17 -48.25 -16.32
N LYS A 54 -10.05 -49.21 -15.39
CA LYS A 54 -11.13 -49.55 -14.45
C LYS A 54 -11.39 -48.42 -13.45
N ILE A 55 -10.34 -47.84 -12.90
CA ILE A 55 -10.42 -46.75 -11.92
C ILE A 55 -10.93 -45.48 -12.60
N GLU A 56 -10.41 -45.15 -13.78
CA GLU A 56 -10.85 -43.98 -14.56
C GLU A 56 -12.34 -44.04 -14.91
N ARG A 57 -12.88 -45.23 -15.21
CA ARG A 57 -14.33 -45.39 -15.45
C ARG A 57 -15.17 -45.09 -14.20
N ILE A 58 -14.71 -45.52 -13.03
CA ILE A 58 -15.41 -45.27 -11.76
C ILE A 58 -15.27 -43.79 -11.37
N GLU A 59 -14.09 -43.20 -11.56
CA GLU A 59 -13.83 -41.77 -11.40
C GLU A 59 -14.81 -40.94 -12.24
N TYR A 60 -14.89 -41.20 -13.55
CA TYR A 60 -15.80 -40.48 -14.45
C TYR A 60 -17.26 -40.56 -13.99
N LYS A 61 -17.71 -41.76 -13.60
CA LYS A 61 -19.07 -41.98 -13.07
C LYS A 61 -19.36 -41.15 -11.81
N VAL A 62 -18.38 -41.01 -10.92
CA VAL A 62 -18.51 -40.20 -9.69
C VAL A 62 -18.43 -38.71 -10.01
N GLU A 63 -17.52 -38.28 -10.90
CA GLU A 63 -17.39 -36.88 -11.34
C GLU A 63 -18.69 -36.38 -11.98
N GLU A 64 -19.31 -37.18 -12.86
CA GLU A 64 -20.58 -36.86 -13.51
C GLU A 64 -21.71 -36.69 -12.48
N ARG A 65 -21.83 -37.63 -11.53
CA ARG A 65 -22.82 -37.56 -10.44
C ARG A 65 -22.62 -36.33 -9.56
N LEU A 66 -21.38 -36.03 -9.20
CA LEU A 66 -21.05 -34.83 -8.41
C LEU A 66 -21.10 -33.54 -9.24
N ARG A 67 -21.35 -33.61 -10.56
CA ARG A 67 -21.38 -32.49 -11.51
C ARG A 67 -20.06 -31.71 -11.55
N ILE A 68 -18.94 -32.42 -11.44
CA ILE A 68 -17.59 -31.86 -11.52
C ILE A 68 -17.22 -31.75 -13.01
N ARG A 69 -17.03 -30.52 -13.50
CA ARG A 69 -16.73 -30.26 -14.93
C ARG A 69 -15.29 -30.49 -15.32
N ARG A 70 -14.38 -30.57 -14.34
CA ARG A 70 -12.94 -30.65 -14.57
C ARG A 70 -12.45 -32.02 -14.12
N ARG A 71 -11.85 -32.77 -15.04
CA ARG A 71 -11.24 -34.07 -14.74
C ARG A 71 -10.11 -33.92 -13.72
N ILE A 72 -10.14 -34.74 -12.67
CA ILE A 72 -9.15 -34.77 -11.59
C ILE A 72 -8.35 -36.07 -11.69
N PRO A 73 -7.12 -36.05 -12.24
CA PRO A 73 -6.38 -37.28 -12.48
C PRO A 73 -6.09 -38.03 -11.18
N VAL A 74 -6.24 -39.35 -11.25
CA VAL A 74 -5.96 -40.29 -10.17
C VAL A 74 -4.64 -41.01 -10.44
N TYR A 75 -3.76 -41.09 -9.43
CA TYR A 75 -2.52 -41.85 -9.49
C TYR A 75 -2.44 -42.87 -8.36
N LEU A 76 -1.83 -44.02 -8.64
CA LEU A 76 -1.56 -45.11 -7.71
C LEU A 76 -0.14 -44.96 -7.15
N SER A 77 0.00 -44.96 -5.84
CA SER A 77 1.27 -44.79 -5.13
C SER A 77 1.48 -45.91 -4.12
N GLU A 78 2.63 -46.57 -4.19
CA GLU A 78 3.05 -47.58 -3.20
C GLU A 78 3.50 -46.92 -1.88
N GLU A 79 3.95 -45.66 -1.94
CA GLU A 79 4.42 -44.89 -0.78
C GLU A 79 3.28 -44.27 0.05
N GLN A 80 2.03 -44.33 -0.44
CA GLN A 80 0.87 -43.80 0.28
C GLN A 80 -0.03 -44.90 0.81
N GLU A 81 -0.34 -44.79 2.09
CA GLU A 81 -1.17 -45.78 2.79
C GLU A 81 -2.66 -45.42 2.79
N VAL A 82 -2.97 -44.13 2.63
CA VAL A 82 -4.32 -43.56 2.69
C VAL A 82 -4.65 -42.79 1.40
N PRO A 83 -5.87 -42.90 0.86
CA PRO A 83 -6.37 -42.03 -0.21
C PRO A 83 -6.31 -40.56 0.17
N VAL A 84 -5.73 -39.71 -0.67
CA VAL A 84 -5.75 -38.26 -0.45
C VAL A 84 -5.84 -37.45 -1.73
N ILE A 85 -6.68 -36.43 -1.71
CA ILE A 85 -6.68 -35.35 -2.69
C ILE A 85 -5.73 -34.21 -2.30
N GLY A 86 -4.89 -33.79 -3.25
CA GLY A 86 -3.90 -32.75 -3.00
C GLY A 86 -3.43 -32.06 -4.26
N GLY A 87 -2.51 -31.10 -4.10
CA GLY A 87 -1.89 -30.38 -5.22
C GLY A 87 -2.04 -28.86 -5.10
N PHE A 88 -0.99 -28.15 -5.54
CA PHE A 88 -0.91 -26.69 -5.38
C PHE A 88 -1.73 -25.93 -6.43
N TRP A 89 -1.46 -26.17 -7.73
CA TRP A 89 -2.16 -25.51 -8.85
C TRP A 89 -3.27 -26.36 -9.47
N ARG A 90 -3.09 -27.69 -9.48
CA ARG A 90 -4.04 -28.66 -10.03
C ARG A 90 -4.27 -29.73 -8.97
N SER A 91 -5.52 -29.98 -8.64
CA SER A 91 -5.90 -31.07 -7.73
C SER A 91 -5.64 -32.41 -8.40
N VAL A 92 -5.16 -33.35 -7.61
CA VAL A 92 -4.77 -34.70 -8.00
C VAL A 92 -5.18 -35.62 -6.87
N ILE A 93 -5.70 -36.80 -7.19
CA ILE A 93 -6.01 -37.83 -6.20
C ILE A 93 -4.86 -38.84 -6.20
N LEU A 94 -4.30 -39.10 -5.03
CA LEU A 94 -3.32 -40.15 -4.80
C LEU A 94 -4.01 -41.29 -4.05
N LEU A 95 -4.04 -42.46 -4.68
CA LEU A 95 -4.58 -43.69 -4.10
C LEU A 95 -3.42 -44.64 -3.75
N PRO A 96 -3.51 -45.36 -2.62
CA PRO A 96 -2.65 -46.51 -2.35
C PRO A 96 -2.75 -47.55 -3.48
N ASP A 97 -1.63 -48.18 -3.84
CA ASP A 97 -1.63 -49.30 -4.79
C ASP A 97 -2.18 -50.57 -4.11
N LYS A 98 -3.51 -50.63 -3.99
CA LYS A 98 -4.26 -51.73 -3.37
C LYS A 98 -5.41 -52.17 -4.28
N VAL A 99 -5.82 -53.43 -4.13
CA VAL A 99 -6.98 -53.95 -4.85
C VAL A 99 -8.26 -53.53 -4.13
N TYR A 100 -8.98 -52.58 -4.73
CA TYR A 100 -10.27 -52.11 -4.22
C TYR A 100 -11.43 -52.85 -4.86
N ARG A 101 -12.48 -53.12 -4.06
CA ARG A 101 -13.79 -53.48 -4.60
C ARG A 101 -14.40 -52.24 -5.27
N GLU A 102 -15.21 -52.43 -6.31
CA GLU A 102 -15.79 -51.32 -7.08
C GLU A 102 -16.61 -50.37 -6.20
N GLU A 103 -17.45 -50.91 -5.32
CA GLU A 103 -18.25 -50.12 -4.38
C GLU A 103 -17.41 -49.36 -3.34
N GLU A 104 -16.28 -49.93 -2.94
CA GLU A 104 -15.36 -49.33 -1.97
C GLU A 104 -14.60 -48.18 -2.62
N LEU A 105 -14.11 -48.39 -3.85
CA LEU A 105 -13.45 -47.36 -4.63
C LEU A 105 -14.39 -46.20 -4.96
N GLU A 106 -15.64 -46.49 -5.34
CA GLU A 106 -16.64 -45.47 -5.62
C GLU A 106 -16.93 -44.59 -4.39
N MET A 107 -16.98 -45.21 -3.20
CA MET A 107 -17.15 -44.51 -1.92
C MET A 107 -15.95 -43.63 -1.57
N ILE A 108 -14.71 -44.15 -1.73
CA ILE A 108 -13.48 -43.40 -1.48
C ILE A 108 -13.36 -42.21 -2.43
N LEU A 109 -13.62 -42.43 -3.73
CA LEU A 109 -13.56 -41.36 -4.72
C LEU A 109 -14.64 -40.30 -4.48
N GLU A 110 -15.85 -40.69 -4.08
CA GLU A 110 -16.90 -39.71 -3.75
C GLU A 110 -16.50 -38.83 -2.55
N HIS A 111 -15.82 -39.41 -1.55
CA HIS A 111 -15.26 -38.66 -0.42
C HIS A 111 -14.21 -37.64 -0.86
N GLU A 112 -13.18 -38.08 -1.59
CA GLU A 112 -12.08 -37.21 -2.02
C GLU A 112 -12.54 -36.14 -3.03
N LEU A 113 -13.45 -36.48 -3.95
CA LEU A 113 -14.02 -35.53 -4.92
C LEU A 113 -14.97 -34.53 -4.26
N TRP A 114 -15.62 -34.89 -3.16
CA TRP A 114 -16.46 -33.96 -2.41
C TRP A 114 -15.62 -32.87 -1.72
N HIS A 115 -14.44 -33.19 -1.18
CA HIS A 115 -13.48 -32.19 -0.69
C HIS A 115 -13.09 -31.19 -1.80
N TYR A 116 -12.91 -31.66 -3.04
CA TYR A 116 -12.68 -30.76 -4.18
C TYR A 116 -13.89 -29.85 -4.43
N LYS A 117 -15.10 -30.42 -4.45
CA LYS A 117 -16.33 -29.68 -4.74
C LYS A 117 -16.65 -28.62 -3.68
N GLN A 118 -16.39 -28.89 -2.41
CA GLN A 118 -16.55 -27.92 -1.32
C GLN A 118 -15.45 -26.85 -1.28
N ARG A 119 -14.43 -26.95 -2.14
CA ARG A 119 -13.26 -26.06 -2.16
C ARG A 119 -12.45 -26.09 -0.86
N ASP A 120 -12.50 -27.20 -0.12
CA ASP A 120 -11.74 -27.40 1.12
C ASP A 120 -10.25 -27.22 0.88
N LEU A 121 -9.75 -27.69 -0.26
CA LEU A 121 -8.35 -27.53 -0.66
C LEU A 121 -7.92 -26.06 -0.72
N LEU A 122 -8.81 -25.15 -1.16
CA LEU A 122 -8.49 -23.72 -1.22
C LEU A 122 -8.47 -23.12 0.19
N LEU A 123 -9.45 -23.49 1.02
CA LEU A 123 -9.51 -23.03 2.41
C LEU A 123 -8.31 -23.50 3.22
N LYS A 124 -7.95 -24.79 3.13
CA LYS A 124 -6.75 -25.36 3.77
C LYS A 124 -5.47 -24.65 3.31
N LYS A 125 -5.36 -24.27 2.04
CA LYS A 125 -4.21 -23.47 1.55
C LYS A 125 -4.17 -22.08 2.19
N LEU A 126 -5.29 -21.36 2.23
CA LEU A 126 -5.35 -20.01 2.81
C LEU A 126 -5.02 -20.04 4.30
N CYS A 127 -5.66 -20.95 5.06
CA CYS A 127 -5.38 -21.13 6.47
C CYS A 127 -3.94 -21.59 6.71
N GLY A 128 -3.41 -22.46 5.84
CA GLY A 128 -2.00 -22.87 5.88
C GLY A 128 -1.02 -21.72 5.68
N TRP A 129 -1.33 -20.72 4.84
CA TRP A 129 -0.51 -19.51 4.71
C TRP A 129 -0.58 -18.63 5.96
N ILE A 130 -1.78 -18.45 6.53
CA ILE A 130 -1.97 -17.69 7.77
C ILE A 130 -1.15 -18.30 8.90
N VAL A 131 -1.20 -19.62 9.08
CA VAL A 131 -0.40 -20.35 10.08
C VAL A 131 1.11 -20.11 9.91
N ARG A 132 1.60 -19.93 8.68
CA ARG A 132 3.03 -19.68 8.41
C ARG A 132 3.44 -18.24 8.71
N VAL A 133 2.59 -17.28 8.36
CA VAL A 133 2.78 -15.85 8.70
C VAL A 133 2.75 -15.67 10.22
N GLU A 134 1.84 -16.36 10.89
CA GLU A 134 1.67 -16.36 12.33
C GLU A 134 2.25 -17.63 12.97
N TRP A 135 3.43 -18.07 12.53
CA TRP A 135 4.03 -19.33 12.98
C TRP A 135 4.24 -19.44 14.49
N PHE A 136 4.39 -18.29 15.15
CA PHE A 136 4.55 -18.13 16.61
C PHE A 136 3.21 -18.23 17.36
N ASN A 137 2.06 -18.12 16.68
CA ASN A 137 0.74 -18.14 17.27
C ASN A 137 0.21 -19.59 17.35
N PRO A 138 0.14 -20.22 18.52
CA PRO A 138 -0.38 -21.60 18.64
C PRO A 138 -1.88 -21.70 18.30
N LEU A 139 -2.64 -20.61 18.43
CA LEU A 139 -4.06 -20.60 18.14
C LEU A 139 -4.35 -20.79 16.65
N THR A 140 -3.52 -20.26 15.76
CA THR A 140 -3.73 -20.47 14.31
C THR A 140 -3.55 -21.93 13.93
N ARG A 141 -2.59 -22.63 14.52
CA ARG A 141 -2.39 -24.08 14.32
C ARG A 141 -3.58 -24.88 14.84
N TYR A 142 -4.10 -24.53 16.01
CA TYR A 142 -5.31 -25.14 16.56
C TYR A 142 -6.52 -24.90 15.64
N LEU A 143 -6.76 -23.66 15.22
CA LEU A 143 -7.85 -23.32 14.31
C LEU A 143 -7.72 -24.03 12.96
N PHE A 144 -6.51 -24.16 12.43
CA PHE A 144 -6.26 -24.93 11.23
C PHE A 144 -6.65 -26.41 11.41
N SER A 145 -6.25 -27.04 12.51
CA SER A 145 -6.67 -28.42 12.83
C SER A 145 -8.18 -28.55 12.97
N GLU A 146 -8.85 -27.52 13.47
CA GLU A 146 -10.29 -27.51 13.61
C GLU A 146 -11.01 -27.37 12.28
N VAL A 147 -10.52 -26.52 11.38
CA VAL A 147 -11.01 -26.40 9.99
C VAL A 147 -10.86 -27.74 9.27
N ASP A 148 -9.72 -28.42 9.45
CA ASP A 148 -9.47 -29.73 8.84
C ASP A 148 -10.48 -30.78 9.32
N ARG A 149 -10.66 -30.92 10.64
CA ARG A 149 -11.63 -31.85 11.23
C ARG A 149 -13.08 -31.56 10.86
N TRP A 150 -13.46 -30.29 10.70
CA TRP A 150 -14.80 -29.93 10.22
C TRP A 150 -14.99 -30.25 8.73
N GLY A 151 -13.95 -30.11 7.91
CA GLY A 151 -13.97 -30.53 6.50
C GLY A 151 -14.33 -32.01 6.38
N ASP A 152 -13.64 -32.87 7.14
CA ASP A 152 -13.91 -34.31 7.16
C ASP A 152 -15.34 -34.63 7.64
N ALA A 153 -15.79 -33.97 8.71
CA ALA A 153 -17.15 -34.17 9.23
C ALA A 153 -18.24 -33.71 8.23
N LEU A 154 -18.00 -32.65 7.46
CA LEU A 154 -18.94 -32.19 6.42
C LEU A 154 -19.00 -33.17 5.25
N CYS A 155 -17.88 -33.79 4.90
CA CYS A 155 -17.85 -34.86 3.90
C CYS A 155 -18.61 -36.09 4.37
N ASP A 156 -18.45 -36.47 5.65
CA ASP A 156 -19.19 -37.58 6.26
C ASP A 156 -20.70 -37.32 6.27
N VAL A 157 -21.11 -36.09 6.62
CA VAL A 157 -22.51 -35.66 6.56
C VAL A 157 -23.06 -35.79 5.14
N HIS A 158 -22.30 -35.36 4.14
CA HIS A 158 -22.72 -35.43 2.76
C HIS A 158 -22.99 -36.87 2.33
N ILE A 159 -22.01 -37.76 2.51
CA ILE A 159 -22.12 -39.17 2.12
C ILE A 159 -23.22 -39.90 2.88
N CYS A 160 -23.36 -39.64 4.19
CA CYS A 160 -24.31 -40.36 5.03
C CYS A 160 -25.75 -39.83 4.97
N PHE A 161 -25.97 -38.55 4.64
CA PHE A 161 -27.28 -37.91 4.80
C PHE A 161 -27.78 -37.10 3.60
N GLU A 162 -26.92 -36.33 2.92
CA GLU A 162 -27.34 -35.40 1.86
C GLU A 162 -27.21 -35.98 0.45
N GLY A 163 -26.30 -36.94 0.25
CA GLY A 163 -26.13 -37.65 -1.00
C GLY A 163 -27.27 -38.63 -1.28
N GLU A 164 -27.11 -39.45 -2.32
CA GLU A 164 -28.11 -40.41 -2.79
C GLU A 164 -28.37 -41.60 -1.81
N LYS A 165 -27.87 -41.53 -0.56
CA LYS A 165 -27.94 -42.58 0.48
C LYS A 165 -27.55 -43.97 -0.04
N ARG A 166 -26.54 -44.01 -0.92
CA ARG A 166 -26.10 -45.24 -1.60
C ARG A 166 -25.43 -46.24 -0.66
N TRP A 167 -24.96 -45.78 0.50
CA TRP A 167 -24.26 -46.61 1.47
C TRP A 167 -24.87 -46.48 2.86
N SER A 168 -24.91 -47.62 3.56
CA SER A 168 -25.20 -47.61 4.99
C SER A 168 -24.05 -46.95 5.76
N ARG A 169 -24.37 -46.15 6.78
CA ARG A 169 -23.41 -45.51 7.70
C ARG A 169 -22.36 -46.50 8.21
N LYS A 170 -22.80 -47.72 8.58
CA LYS A 170 -21.90 -48.78 9.09
C LYS A 170 -20.89 -49.22 8.03
N LYS A 171 -21.33 -49.32 6.77
CA LYS A 171 -20.45 -49.71 5.64
C LYS A 171 -19.45 -48.59 5.36
N TYR A 172 -19.89 -47.34 5.36
CA TYR A 172 -19.04 -46.17 5.17
C TYR A 172 -17.93 -46.07 6.23
N PHE A 173 -18.28 -46.04 7.51
CA PHE A 173 -17.28 -45.93 8.58
C PHE A 173 -16.37 -47.15 8.67
N ASN A 174 -16.83 -48.35 8.32
CA ASN A 174 -15.94 -49.51 8.20
C ASN A 174 -14.88 -49.30 7.10
N THR A 175 -15.25 -48.76 5.94
CA THR A 175 -14.29 -48.42 4.89
C THR A 175 -13.30 -47.35 5.36
N VAL A 176 -13.78 -46.30 6.05
CA VAL A 176 -12.92 -45.25 6.62
C VAL A 176 -11.93 -45.85 7.61
N ILE A 177 -12.39 -46.67 8.56
CA ILE A 177 -11.52 -47.33 9.56
C ILE A 177 -10.49 -48.24 8.90
N ASN A 178 -10.88 -49.01 7.88
CA ASN A 178 -9.98 -49.90 7.14
C ASN A 178 -8.92 -49.14 6.33
N ASN A 179 -9.19 -47.88 5.98
CA ASN A 179 -8.28 -47.01 5.24
C ASN A 179 -7.61 -45.96 6.16
N CYS A 180 -7.83 -45.99 7.48
CA CYS A 180 -7.08 -45.19 8.44
C CYS A 180 -5.70 -45.84 8.68
N SER A 181 -4.62 -45.06 8.55
CA SER A 181 -3.27 -45.52 8.88
C SER A 181 -2.58 -44.58 9.88
N ARG A 182 -1.49 -45.06 10.48
CA ARG A 182 -0.70 -44.31 11.48
C ARG A 182 0.14 -43.23 10.78
N GLY A 183 -0.50 -42.10 10.50
CA GLY A 183 0.16 -40.87 10.06
C GLY A 183 -0.16 -40.48 8.62
N LYS A 184 -1.06 -39.51 8.47
CA LYS A 184 -1.34 -38.83 7.20
C LYS A 184 -0.43 -37.59 7.10
N VAL A 185 0.05 -37.27 5.92
CA VAL A 185 0.57 -35.92 5.64
C VAL A 185 -0.55 -35.19 4.92
N ASP A 186 -1.06 -34.09 5.45
CA ASP A 186 -1.99 -33.25 4.72
C ASP A 186 -1.26 -32.64 3.53
N PHE A 187 -1.66 -33.06 2.33
CA PHE A 187 -1.04 -32.67 1.07
C PHE A 187 -1.29 -31.22 0.69
N CYS A 188 -2.31 -30.56 1.27
CA CYS A 188 -2.60 -29.16 1.01
C CYS A 188 -1.83 -28.22 1.93
N SER A 189 -1.70 -28.57 3.21
CA SER A 189 -0.99 -27.75 4.19
C SER A 189 0.47 -28.17 4.39
N GLY A 190 0.87 -29.37 3.94
CA GLY A 190 2.19 -29.93 4.22
C GLY A 190 2.40 -30.24 5.71
N MET A 191 1.33 -30.30 6.50
CA MET A 191 1.39 -30.61 7.93
C MET A 191 1.19 -32.11 8.14
N ARG A 192 1.95 -32.72 9.04
CA ARG A 192 1.75 -34.13 9.38
C ARG A 192 0.58 -34.22 10.36
N LEU A 193 -0.50 -34.86 9.94
CA LEU A 193 -1.69 -35.09 10.75
C LEU A 193 -1.76 -36.57 11.08
N GLN A 194 -1.68 -36.89 12.36
CA GLN A 194 -1.89 -38.26 12.81
C GLN A 194 -3.39 -38.52 12.75
N SER A 195 -3.80 -39.50 11.96
CA SER A 195 -5.18 -40.01 11.95
C SER A 195 -5.24 -41.26 12.83
N ASP A 196 -5.92 -41.17 13.98
CA ASP A 196 -6.16 -42.29 14.88
C ASP A 196 -7.65 -42.66 14.94
N LEU A 197 -7.99 -43.78 15.59
CA LEU A 197 -9.36 -44.22 15.82
C LEU A 197 -10.19 -43.19 16.60
N GLU A 198 -9.54 -42.36 17.42
CA GLU A 198 -10.18 -41.24 18.12
C GLU A 198 -10.69 -40.18 17.14
N ASP A 199 -9.99 -39.92 16.03
CA ASP A 199 -10.45 -38.95 15.02
C ASP A 199 -11.71 -39.45 14.31
N VAL A 200 -11.78 -40.75 14.01
CA VAL A 200 -12.99 -41.35 13.42
C VAL A 200 -14.17 -41.25 14.39
N ARG A 201 -13.94 -41.50 15.69
CA ARG A 201 -14.97 -41.34 16.73
C ARG A 201 -15.43 -39.89 16.82
N GLU A 202 -14.50 -38.95 16.78
CA GLU A 202 -14.79 -37.51 16.82
C GLU A 202 -15.60 -37.06 15.60
N ARG A 203 -15.27 -37.56 14.41
CA ARG A 203 -16.03 -37.31 13.18
C ARG A 203 -17.48 -37.76 13.29
N ILE A 204 -17.74 -38.96 13.83
CA ILE A 204 -19.09 -39.48 14.07
C ILE A 204 -19.89 -38.56 15.00
N ASP A 205 -19.27 -38.13 16.10
CA ASP A 205 -19.89 -37.25 17.09
C ASP A 205 -20.18 -35.84 16.53
N ARG A 206 -19.23 -35.26 15.78
CA ARG A 206 -19.39 -33.97 15.09
C ARG A 206 -20.53 -33.98 14.07
N MET A 207 -20.60 -35.04 13.26
CA MET A 207 -21.69 -35.26 12.31
C MET A 207 -23.06 -35.37 13.03
N GLY A 208 -23.12 -36.04 14.18
CA GLY A 208 -24.33 -36.08 15.02
C GLY A 208 -24.76 -34.68 15.51
N ARG A 209 -23.80 -33.86 15.93
CA ARG A 209 -24.05 -32.49 16.43
C ARG A 209 -24.41 -31.48 15.34
N TYR A 210 -24.00 -31.70 14.09
CA TYR A 210 -24.21 -30.77 12.97
C TYR A 210 -25.68 -30.37 12.79
N LYS A 211 -26.62 -31.32 12.94
CA LYS A 211 -28.07 -31.05 12.82
C LYS A 211 -28.61 -30.01 13.82
N SER A 212 -28.06 -29.96 15.03
CA SER A 212 -28.55 -29.06 16.08
C SER A 212 -28.14 -27.58 15.86
N LYS A 213 -27.10 -27.33 15.07
CA LYS A 213 -26.46 -26.01 14.94
C LYS A 213 -26.88 -25.23 13.70
N LEU A 214 -27.64 -25.82 12.77
CA LEU A 214 -28.07 -25.16 11.53
C LEU A 214 -28.91 -23.89 11.81
N ALA A 215 -29.76 -23.91 12.84
CA ALA A 215 -30.59 -22.78 13.25
C ALA A 215 -29.79 -21.59 13.80
N LYS A 216 -28.61 -21.85 14.38
CA LYS A 216 -27.73 -20.82 14.97
C LYS A 216 -26.72 -20.23 13.98
N LYS A 217 -26.66 -20.76 12.75
CA LYS A 217 -25.69 -20.37 11.72
C LYS A 217 -25.84 -18.90 11.30
N ARG A 218 -27.08 -18.43 11.12
CA ARG A 218 -27.35 -17.02 10.74
C ARG A 218 -26.97 -16.04 11.84
N PHE A 219 -27.26 -16.38 13.09
CA PHE A 219 -26.88 -15.58 14.25
C PHE A 219 -25.36 -15.49 14.42
N ASN A 220 -24.65 -16.61 14.29
CA ASN A 220 -23.20 -16.62 14.40
C ASN A 220 -22.52 -15.84 13.25
N ILE A 221 -23.02 -15.94 12.01
CA ILE A 221 -22.51 -15.16 10.87
C ILE A 221 -22.71 -13.65 11.10
N LEU A 222 -23.88 -13.26 11.60
CA LEU A 222 -24.17 -11.87 11.94
C LEU A 222 -23.22 -11.36 13.05
N LEU A 223 -22.98 -12.18 14.06
CA LEU A 223 -22.10 -11.85 15.17
C LEU A 223 -20.64 -11.68 14.72
N THR A 224 -20.11 -12.56 13.87
CA THR A 224 -18.75 -12.38 13.31
C THR A 224 -18.65 -11.16 12.42
N ALA A 225 -19.67 -10.85 11.62
CA ALA A 225 -19.69 -9.64 10.80
C ALA A 225 -19.61 -8.37 11.66
N ILE A 226 -20.36 -8.34 12.79
CA ILE A 226 -20.31 -7.22 13.75
C ILE A 226 -18.91 -7.10 14.37
N PHE A 227 -18.29 -8.21 14.79
CA PHE A 227 -16.94 -8.19 15.35
C PHE A 227 -15.89 -7.63 14.38
N ILE A 228 -15.96 -8.02 13.10
CA ILE A 228 -15.04 -7.50 12.07
C ILE A 228 -15.22 -6.00 11.90
N LEU A 229 -16.47 -5.52 11.80
CA LEU A 229 -16.77 -4.10 11.64
C LEU A 229 -16.31 -3.28 12.85
N MET A 230 -16.51 -3.77 14.07
CA MET A 230 -16.10 -3.10 15.30
C MET A 230 -14.58 -3.00 15.46
N SER A 231 -13.82 -3.99 14.97
CA SER A 231 -12.34 -3.95 15.01
C SER A 231 -11.78 -2.77 14.20
N SER A 232 -12.35 -2.50 13.03
CA SER A 232 -11.96 -1.36 12.18
C SER A 232 -12.31 -0.02 12.82
N VAL A 233 -13.48 0.10 13.46
CA VAL A 233 -13.89 1.32 14.17
C VAL A 233 -12.96 1.62 15.35
N THR A 234 -12.54 0.58 16.08
CA THR A 234 -11.62 0.74 17.21
C THR A 234 -10.24 1.22 16.76
N ALA A 235 -9.72 0.70 15.64
CA ALA A 235 -8.47 1.15 15.06
C ALA A 235 -8.53 2.62 14.60
N MET A 236 -9.64 3.04 13.99
CA MET A 236 -9.86 4.44 13.58
C MET A 236 -10.00 5.38 14.78
N ALA A 237 -10.71 4.97 15.83
CA ALA A 237 -10.87 5.76 17.05
C ALA A 237 -9.53 5.96 17.78
N ALA A 238 -8.71 4.91 17.88
CA ALA A 238 -7.36 5.00 18.42
C ALA A 238 -6.47 5.94 17.58
N GLY A 239 -6.57 5.88 16.25
CA GLY A 239 -5.87 6.80 15.35
C GLY A 239 -6.21 8.27 15.60
N ARG A 240 -7.51 8.60 15.71
CA ARG A 240 -7.96 9.98 15.99
C ARG A 240 -7.60 10.45 17.40
N GLY A 241 -7.65 9.57 18.40
CA GLY A 241 -7.24 9.93 19.77
C GLY A 241 -5.74 10.23 19.86
N ILE A 242 -4.93 9.56 19.04
CA ILE A 242 -3.51 9.86 18.93
C ILE A 242 -3.30 11.22 18.25
N GLU A 243 -4.02 11.52 17.17
CA GLU A 243 -3.96 12.81 16.45
C GLU A 243 -4.27 14.01 17.37
N SER A 244 -5.32 13.93 18.18
CA SER A 244 -5.67 15.03 19.10
C SER A 244 -4.61 15.29 20.17
N ILE A 245 -3.95 14.23 20.66
CA ILE A 245 -2.84 14.36 21.62
C ILE A 245 -1.61 14.97 20.93
N TYR A 246 -1.37 14.62 19.65
CA TYR A 246 -0.28 15.21 18.88
C TYR A 246 -0.47 16.71 18.70
N ASP A 247 -1.69 17.16 18.38
CA ASP A 247 -2.00 18.59 18.19
C ASP A 247 -1.85 19.37 19.51
N GLU A 248 -2.37 18.84 20.61
CA GLU A 248 -2.27 19.46 21.94
C GLU A 248 -0.80 19.62 22.39
N VAL A 249 0.02 18.59 22.16
CA VAL A 249 1.47 18.64 22.45
C VAL A 249 2.20 19.56 21.47
N TYR A 250 1.80 19.60 20.19
CA TYR A 250 2.39 20.49 19.20
C TYR A 250 2.17 21.96 19.59
N ASP A 251 0.94 22.33 19.93
CA ASP A 251 0.57 23.67 20.37
C ASP A 251 1.28 24.07 21.67
N ALA A 252 1.39 23.13 22.63
CA ALA A 252 2.11 23.38 23.88
C ALA A 252 3.63 23.56 23.70
N THR A 253 4.21 23.07 22.60
CA THR A 253 5.66 23.09 22.34
C THR A 253 6.08 24.10 21.26
N GLU A 254 5.12 24.72 20.57
CA GLU A 254 5.40 25.75 19.56
C GLU A 254 5.90 27.04 20.23
N LYS A 255 7.23 27.27 20.20
CA LYS A 255 7.77 28.62 20.45
C LYS A 255 7.57 29.46 19.19
N ARG A 256 6.56 30.32 19.20
CA ARG A 256 6.40 31.37 18.17
C ARG A 256 7.53 32.38 18.30
N ILE A 257 8.55 32.24 17.46
CA ILE A 257 9.50 33.32 17.19
C ILE A 257 8.81 34.24 16.20
N THR A 258 8.25 35.35 16.69
CA THR A 258 7.86 36.46 15.82
C THR A 258 9.15 37.14 15.35
N GLU A 259 9.59 36.86 14.12
CA GLU A 259 10.59 37.74 13.50
C GLU A 259 9.95 39.13 13.38
N PRO A 260 10.55 40.19 13.96
CA PRO A 260 10.02 41.53 13.78
C PRO A 260 10.08 41.86 12.29
N LEU A 261 8.92 42.21 11.71
CA LEU A 261 8.85 42.81 10.39
C LEU A 261 9.83 43.99 10.36
N GLN A 262 10.85 43.90 9.51
CA GLN A 262 11.71 45.05 9.23
C GLN A 262 10.80 46.20 8.75
N PRO A 263 10.95 47.42 9.27
CA PRO A 263 10.16 48.55 8.81
C PRO A 263 10.37 48.72 7.30
N GLN A 264 9.31 48.57 6.49
CA GLN A 264 9.35 49.03 5.10
C GLN A 264 9.68 50.52 5.13
N GLN A 265 10.81 50.92 4.56
CA GLN A 265 11.10 52.34 4.34
C GLN A 265 9.97 52.92 3.49
N GLN A 266 9.20 53.86 4.04
CA GLN A 266 8.28 54.67 3.25
C GLN A 266 9.13 55.56 2.33
N LEU A 267 9.29 55.13 1.08
CA LEU A 267 9.93 55.93 0.04
C LEU A 267 8.87 56.82 -0.59
N GLU A 268 9.08 58.13 -0.55
CA GLU A 268 8.18 59.09 -1.21
C GLU A 268 8.36 59.03 -2.73
N GLU A 269 7.26 58.83 -3.46
CA GLU A 269 7.24 58.90 -4.91
C GLU A 269 7.31 60.36 -5.38
N PHE A 270 8.16 60.62 -6.37
CA PHE A 270 8.24 61.91 -7.04
C PHE A 270 7.91 61.78 -8.53
N GLU A 271 7.38 62.86 -9.11
CA GLU A 271 7.21 63.02 -10.56
C GLU A 271 8.00 64.24 -11.02
N ARG A 272 8.89 64.08 -12.01
CA ARG A 272 9.69 65.19 -12.57
C ARG A 272 9.98 65.00 -14.05
N LEU A 273 10.29 66.10 -14.74
CA LEU A 273 10.93 66.06 -16.05
C LEU A 273 12.42 65.73 -15.90
N PRO A 274 13.06 65.07 -16.89
CA PRO A 274 14.50 64.90 -16.91
C PRO A 274 15.18 66.28 -16.87
N GLY A 275 16.15 66.48 -15.96
CA GLY A 275 16.90 67.73 -15.90
C GLY A 275 17.89 67.85 -17.06
N ASP A 276 18.16 69.08 -17.52
CA ASP A 276 19.04 69.37 -18.67
C ASP A 276 20.49 68.81 -18.52
N ASP A 277 20.92 68.54 -17.28
CA ASP A 277 22.24 68.02 -16.94
C ASP A 277 22.32 66.48 -16.82
N VAL A 278 21.23 65.74 -17.06
CA VAL A 278 21.19 64.27 -16.92
C VAL A 278 21.37 63.59 -18.28
N THR A 279 22.39 62.74 -18.39
CA THR A 279 22.60 61.96 -19.61
C THR A 279 21.70 60.72 -19.61
N ILE A 280 20.71 60.67 -20.52
CA ILE A 280 19.81 59.53 -20.69
C ILE A 280 20.42 58.52 -21.66
N ILE A 281 20.71 57.32 -21.17
CA ILE A 281 21.20 56.20 -21.97
C ILE A 281 20.05 55.19 -22.14
N ARG A 282 19.67 54.91 -23.38
CA ARG A 282 18.61 53.93 -23.68
C ARG A 282 19.26 52.60 -24.04
N SER A 283 18.92 51.54 -23.32
CA SER A 283 19.39 50.19 -23.65
C SER A 283 18.51 49.58 -24.74
N ASP A 284 19.12 48.95 -25.75
CA ASP A 284 18.45 48.09 -26.74
C ASP A 284 18.06 46.71 -26.16
N GLU A 285 18.26 46.49 -24.86
CA GLU A 285 17.92 45.26 -24.17
C GLU A 285 16.39 45.12 -24.09
N ASN A 286 15.85 44.28 -24.98
CA ASN A 286 14.42 43.96 -25.00
C ASN A 286 14.00 43.32 -23.69
N MET A 287 13.00 43.90 -23.03
CA MET A 287 12.26 43.20 -22.00
C MET A 287 11.45 42.08 -22.67
N GLY A 288 12.01 40.87 -22.73
CA GLY A 288 11.32 39.70 -23.28
C GLY A 288 9.99 39.41 -22.57
N ALA A 289 9.22 38.43 -23.07
CA ALA A 289 7.91 38.03 -22.53
C ALA A 289 7.94 37.42 -21.11
N ARG A 290 9.05 37.55 -20.37
CA ARG A 290 9.24 37.02 -19.02
C ARG A 290 8.61 37.97 -18.00
N THR A 291 7.99 37.40 -16.97
CA THR A 291 7.36 38.11 -15.85
C THR A 291 8.38 38.87 -14.98
N SER A 292 9.66 38.46 -15.00
CA SER A 292 10.78 39.11 -14.30
C SER A 292 12.00 39.20 -15.20
N ASN A 293 12.57 40.40 -15.33
CA ASN A 293 13.80 40.67 -16.07
C ASN A 293 14.82 41.33 -15.14
N THR A 294 16.06 40.83 -15.14
CA THR A 294 17.15 41.38 -14.32
C THR A 294 18.27 41.89 -15.21
N PHE A 295 18.72 43.11 -14.95
CA PHE A 295 19.73 43.83 -15.70
C PHE A 295 20.89 44.19 -14.76
N SER A 296 22.11 44.19 -15.27
CA SER A 296 23.29 44.66 -14.55
C SER A 296 23.88 45.82 -15.33
N TRP A 297 23.86 47.02 -14.74
CA TRP A 297 24.30 48.24 -15.41
C TRP A 297 25.39 48.93 -14.62
N THR A 298 26.33 49.53 -15.34
CA THR A 298 27.33 50.43 -14.75
C THR A 298 26.96 51.86 -15.13
N LEU A 299 26.71 52.70 -14.13
CA LEU A 299 26.19 54.06 -14.30
C LEU A 299 27.23 55.07 -13.79
N SER A 300 27.69 55.96 -14.67
CA SER A 300 28.52 57.11 -14.29
C SER A 300 27.68 58.16 -13.54
N PRO A 301 28.29 59.10 -12.80
CA PRO A 301 27.55 60.16 -12.10
C PRO A 301 26.63 60.95 -13.04
N LYS A 302 25.43 61.32 -12.57
CA LYS A 302 24.41 62.05 -13.36
C LYS A 302 23.95 61.31 -14.64
N THR A 303 24.03 59.98 -14.65
CA THR A 303 23.49 59.17 -15.75
C THR A 303 22.20 58.47 -15.31
N LEU A 304 21.23 58.46 -16.23
CA LEU A 304 19.98 57.73 -16.11
C LEU A 304 19.94 56.71 -17.25
N LYS A 305 19.72 55.44 -16.93
CA LYS A 305 19.62 54.37 -17.93
C LYS A 305 18.23 53.76 -17.94
N GLU A 306 17.63 53.68 -19.13
CA GLU A 306 16.29 53.15 -19.37
C GLU A 306 16.34 51.78 -20.04
N THR A 307 15.40 50.91 -19.68
CA THR A 307 15.13 49.64 -20.38
C THR A 307 14.48 49.87 -21.75
N GLY A 308 14.42 48.81 -22.57
CA GLY A 308 13.49 48.78 -23.71
C GLY A 308 12.03 49.02 -23.29
N GLN A 309 11.22 49.51 -24.24
CA GLN A 309 9.79 49.79 -24.00
C GLN A 309 8.99 48.54 -23.69
N PHE A 310 7.99 48.68 -22.83
CA PHE A 310 7.03 47.62 -22.58
C PHE A 310 5.63 48.13 -22.31
N TYR A 311 4.65 47.32 -22.71
CA TYR A 311 3.25 47.64 -22.50
C TYR A 311 2.81 47.25 -21.08
N ALA A 312 2.13 48.16 -20.39
CA ALA A 312 1.47 47.89 -19.11
C ALA A 312 0.02 48.37 -19.13
N SER A 313 -0.88 47.56 -18.56
CA SER A 313 -2.32 47.80 -18.54
C SER A 313 -2.75 48.59 -17.29
N LYS A 314 -3.75 49.45 -17.40
CA LYS A 314 -4.38 50.13 -16.26
C LYS A 314 -4.82 49.12 -15.20
N GLY A 315 -4.42 49.33 -13.95
CA GLY A 315 -4.69 48.46 -12.81
C GLY A 315 -3.64 47.37 -12.55
N SER A 316 -2.62 47.24 -13.42
CA SER A 316 -1.44 46.42 -13.14
C SER A 316 -0.44 47.16 -12.24
N SER A 317 0.52 46.43 -11.68
CA SER A 317 1.56 47.00 -10.82
C SER A 317 2.94 46.50 -11.24
N VAL A 318 3.88 47.41 -11.44
CA VAL A 318 5.25 47.06 -11.81
C VAL A 318 6.16 47.23 -10.60
N THR A 319 6.83 46.17 -10.18
CA THR A 319 7.79 46.21 -9.07
C THR A 319 9.20 46.31 -9.61
N ILE A 320 9.93 47.35 -9.19
CA ILE A 320 11.33 47.55 -9.54
C ILE A 320 12.16 47.38 -8.28
N SER A 321 13.19 46.53 -8.34
CA SER A 321 14.15 46.32 -7.26
C SER A 321 15.54 46.74 -7.72
N VAL A 322 16.27 47.45 -6.88
CA VAL A 322 17.66 47.84 -7.13
C VAL A 322 18.58 47.30 -6.06
N THR A 323 19.74 46.80 -6.47
CA THR A 323 20.83 46.40 -5.58
C THR A 323 22.11 47.10 -6.07
N PRO A 324 22.49 48.24 -5.45
CA PRO A 324 23.70 48.95 -5.81
C PRO A 324 24.95 48.34 -5.16
N ASP A 325 26.05 48.35 -5.90
CA ASP A 325 27.41 48.06 -5.42
C ASP A 325 28.29 49.30 -5.67
N PRO A 326 28.75 50.01 -4.63
CA PRO A 326 28.62 49.71 -3.20
C PRO A 326 27.23 50.02 -2.61
N MET A 327 26.82 49.28 -1.57
CA MET A 327 25.51 49.43 -0.87
C MET A 327 25.30 50.81 -0.21
N SER A 328 26.33 51.64 -0.11
CA SER A 328 26.24 53.03 0.36
C SER A 328 25.83 54.03 -0.72
N ALA A 329 25.70 53.59 -1.98
CA ALA A 329 25.31 54.47 -3.08
C ALA A 329 23.83 54.86 -3.01
N LYS A 330 23.55 56.12 -3.34
CA LYS A 330 22.18 56.63 -3.52
C LYS A 330 21.76 56.45 -4.97
N THR A 331 20.66 55.74 -5.18
CA THR A 331 20.08 55.47 -6.50
C THR A 331 18.66 56.01 -6.60
N GLY A 332 18.22 56.28 -7.81
CA GLY A 332 16.81 56.49 -8.15
C GLY A 332 16.32 55.33 -9.02
N ILE A 333 15.10 54.84 -8.79
CA ILE A 333 14.43 53.90 -9.71
C ILE A 333 13.03 54.39 -10.01
N GLY A 334 12.53 54.09 -11.21
CA GLY A 334 11.19 54.51 -11.57
C GLY A 334 10.74 54.07 -12.96
N LEU A 335 9.62 54.64 -13.36
CA LEU A 335 9.01 54.50 -14.68
C LEU A 335 9.07 55.82 -15.44
N ASP A 336 9.52 55.76 -16.68
CA ASP A 336 9.30 56.80 -17.69
C ASP A 336 7.90 56.63 -18.26
N GLN A 337 7.06 57.64 -18.05
CA GLN A 337 5.66 57.66 -18.47
C GLN A 337 5.53 58.04 -19.96
N PRO A 338 4.41 57.67 -20.63
CA PRO A 338 4.21 57.93 -22.07
C PRO A 338 4.36 59.40 -22.52
N TYR A 339 4.25 60.36 -21.60
CA TYR A 339 4.34 61.81 -21.86
C TYR A 339 5.71 62.42 -21.49
N GLY A 340 6.72 61.61 -21.14
CA GLY A 340 8.09 62.04 -20.85
C GLY A 340 8.34 62.50 -19.40
N TYR A 341 7.43 62.17 -18.48
CA TYR A 341 7.61 62.40 -17.05
C TYR A 341 8.19 61.16 -16.37
N LEU A 342 9.22 61.36 -15.55
CA LEU A 342 9.83 60.32 -14.73
C LEU A 342 9.10 60.25 -13.38
N ARG A 343 8.44 59.11 -13.11
CA ARG A 343 7.88 58.79 -11.78
C ARG A 343 8.81 57.81 -11.09
N GLY A 344 9.34 58.14 -9.93
CA GLY A 344 10.32 57.30 -9.27
C GLY A 344 10.41 57.48 -7.76
N VAL A 345 11.25 56.64 -7.16
CA VAL A 345 11.66 56.71 -5.76
C VAL A 345 13.17 56.70 -5.68
N SER A 346 13.73 57.39 -4.68
CA SER A 346 15.17 57.40 -4.43
C SER A 346 15.49 56.88 -3.04
N GLY A 347 16.50 56.03 -2.96
CA GLY A 347 16.91 55.37 -1.73
C GLY A 347 18.40 55.14 -1.69
N THR A 348 18.91 54.74 -0.52
CA THR A 348 20.31 54.34 -0.34
C THR A 348 20.35 52.85 -0.01
N GLY A 349 21.21 52.09 -0.69
CA GLY A 349 21.28 50.64 -0.54
C GLY A 349 20.26 49.87 -1.37
N ALA A 350 20.05 48.60 -1.05
CA ALA A 350 19.11 47.75 -1.77
C ALA A 350 17.67 48.00 -1.29
N TYR A 351 16.79 48.32 -2.23
CA TYR A 351 15.37 48.54 -1.96
C TYR A 351 14.53 48.17 -3.17
N ASN A 352 13.24 47.98 -2.94
CA ASN A 352 12.25 47.75 -3.98
C ASN A 352 11.04 48.67 -3.81
N HIS A 353 10.36 48.93 -4.92
CA HIS A 353 9.14 49.72 -4.90
C HIS A 353 8.18 49.23 -5.98
N THR A 354 6.88 49.23 -5.65
CA THR A 354 5.81 48.78 -6.54
C THR A 354 5.01 49.97 -7.03
N PHE A 355 5.07 50.24 -8.33
CA PHE A 355 4.37 51.34 -8.99
C PHE A 355 3.03 50.85 -9.55
N ALA A 356 1.94 51.50 -9.16
CA ALA A 356 0.61 51.27 -9.73
C ALA A 356 0.47 51.97 -11.09
N ILE A 357 -0.05 51.25 -12.10
CA ILE A 357 -0.26 51.74 -13.46
C ILE A 357 -1.65 52.35 -13.59
N ASN A 358 -1.71 53.68 -13.70
CA ASN A 358 -2.95 54.44 -13.76
C ASN A 358 -3.56 54.52 -15.17
N GLU A 359 -2.74 54.41 -16.21
CA GLU A 359 -3.13 54.49 -17.61
C GLU A 359 -2.44 53.40 -18.44
N SER A 360 -3.16 52.76 -19.37
CA SER A 360 -2.57 51.75 -20.23
C SER A 360 -1.67 52.40 -21.28
N GLY A 361 -0.42 51.96 -21.40
CA GLY A 361 0.54 52.57 -22.31
C GLY A 361 1.87 51.84 -22.38
N TYR A 362 2.81 52.40 -23.15
CA TYR A 362 4.19 51.93 -23.18
C TYR A 362 5.03 52.71 -22.17
N TYR A 363 5.65 51.97 -21.26
CA TYR A 363 6.51 52.49 -20.20
C TYR A 363 7.95 52.00 -20.39
N ARG A 364 8.90 52.69 -19.78
CA ARG A 364 10.28 52.20 -19.59
C ARG A 364 10.63 52.23 -18.12
N ALA A 365 11.30 51.21 -17.63
CA ALA A 365 11.87 51.26 -16.30
C ALA A 365 13.24 51.93 -16.38
N TYR A 366 13.59 52.74 -15.39
CA TYR A 366 14.89 53.38 -15.33
C TYR A 366 15.57 53.20 -13.98
N ALA A 367 16.89 53.29 -14.01
CA ALA A 367 17.70 53.50 -12.83
C ALA A 367 18.64 54.69 -13.05
N GLU A 368 18.78 55.53 -12.03
CA GLU A 368 19.55 56.76 -12.04
C GLU A 368 20.63 56.71 -10.96
N ASN A 369 21.84 57.13 -11.33
CA ASN A 369 22.92 57.31 -10.39
C ASN A 369 22.90 58.73 -9.80
N LEU A 370 22.48 58.82 -8.54
CA LEU A 370 22.46 60.06 -7.75
C LEU A 370 23.73 60.24 -6.89
N SER A 371 24.69 59.32 -7.00
CA SER A 371 25.97 59.38 -6.30
C SER A 371 27.04 60.07 -7.15
N GLY A 372 28.08 60.62 -6.50
CA GLY A 372 29.20 61.29 -7.16
C GLY A 372 30.21 60.34 -7.82
N ASN A 373 30.06 59.02 -7.66
CA ASN A 373 30.98 58.00 -8.17
C ASN A 373 30.26 57.08 -9.17
N THR A 374 31.01 56.39 -10.02
CA THR A 374 30.46 55.35 -10.89
C THR A 374 30.05 54.14 -10.05
N ILE A 375 28.83 53.64 -10.25
CA ILE A 375 28.25 52.51 -9.50
C ILE A 375 27.80 51.39 -10.42
N THR A 376 27.82 50.16 -9.91
CA THR A 376 27.19 49.03 -10.58
C THR A 376 25.86 48.73 -9.90
N VAL A 377 24.77 48.63 -10.67
CA VAL A 377 23.43 48.37 -10.14
C VAL A 377 22.83 47.12 -10.77
N GLY A 378 22.33 46.22 -9.93
CA GLY A 378 21.43 45.15 -10.34
C GLY A 378 20.00 45.65 -10.29
N VAL A 379 19.31 45.69 -11.43
CA VAL A 379 17.93 46.17 -11.55
C VAL A 379 17.04 45.01 -11.96
N THR A 380 16.08 44.65 -11.12
CA THR A 380 15.07 43.62 -11.43
C THR A 380 13.71 44.26 -11.59
N VAL A 381 13.06 44.03 -12.73
CA VAL A 381 11.73 44.53 -13.06
C VAL A 381 10.76 43.37 -13.16
N VAL A 382 9.72 43.38 -12.34
CA VAL A 382 8.64 42.39 -12.26
C VAL A 382 7.31 43.05 -12.61
N ARG A 383 6.52 42.43 -13.50
CA ARG A 383 5.26 42.98 -14.01
C ARG A 383 4.03 42.20 -13.59
#